data_AF-A0A350F2K0-F1
#
_entry.id   AF-A0A350F2K0-F1
#
_cell.length_a   1.000
_cell.length_b   1.000
_cell.length_c   1.000
_cell.angle_alpha   90.00
_cell.angle_beta   90.00
_cell.angle_gamma   90.00
#
_symmetry.space_group_name_H-M   'P 1'
#
loop_
_entity.id
_entity.type
_entity.pdbx_description
1 polymer ?
#
loop_
_entity_poly.entity_id
_entity_poly.type
_entity_poly.pdbx_seq_one_letter_code
_entity_poly.pdbx_strand_id
1 'polypeptide(L)'
;MNWDLYPLRRLAAMLAMLAVVVLTGCAHTPRIARPAEVHRLQQALVSLHPDVHEEEADRVAQAAYELPRALAEQYRVVRPALFHNFLVNTGHRERGLCYEWAEDMLAEFETFELQSLELRWGIARAETSREHNSLVVTARGQPFEQGIVLDAWRRGGWLVWAPVPLDRYPWVEGELYPAPVAVTQ
;
A
#
# COMPACT_ATOMS: atom_id res chain seq x y z
N MET A 1 -53.88 -10.22 -26.66
CA MET A 1 -52.69 -9.78 -27.40
C MET A 1 -51.93 -8.81 -26.49
N ASN A 2 -50.81 -9.25 -25.91
CA ASN A 2 -49.78 -8.43 -25.25
C ASN A 2 -48.65 -9.38 -24.79
N TRP A 3 -47.97 -9.99 -25.75
CA TRP A 3 -46.79 -10.85 -25.48
C TRP A 3 -45.46 -10.08 -25.62
N ASP A 4 -45.50 -8.82 -26.08
CA ASP A 4 -44.31 -8.04 -26.48
C ASP A 4 -43.55 -7.37 -25.32
N LEU A 5 -44.10 -7.35 -24.11
CA LEU A 5 -43.47 -6.68 -22.96
C LEU A 5 -42.60 -7.62 -22.10
N TYR A 6 -42.67 -8.93 -22.34
CA TYR A 6 -41.88 -9.93 -21.60
C TYR A 6 -40.36 -9.77 -21.77
N PRO A 7 -39.80 -9.61 -22.99
CA PRO A 7 -38.35 -9.47 -23.16
C PRO A 7 -37.85 -8.13 -22.59
N LEU A 8 -38.62 -7.05 -22.72
CA LEU A 8 -38.29 -5.73 -22.17
C LEU A 8 -38.27 -5.72 -20.63
N ARG A 9 -39.23 -6.40 -19.98
CA ARG A 9 -39.25 -6.53 -18.51
C ARG A 9 -38.11 -7.40 -17.99
N ARG A 10 -37.73 -8.46 -18.72
CA ARG A 10 -36.55 -9.29 -18.39
C ARG A 10 -35.25 -8.53 -18.57
N LEU A 11 -35.11 -7.78 -19.66
CA LEU A 11 -33.94 -6.93 -19.91
C LEU A 11 -33.81 -5.84 -18.83
N ALA A 12 -34.90 -5.15 -18.50
CA ALA A 12 -34.93 -4.16 -17.43
C ALA A 12 -34.59 -4.78 -16.06
N ALA A 13 -35.10 -5.97 -15.76
CA ALA A 13 -34.77 -6.69 -14.52
C ALA A 13 -33.30 -7.13 -14.49
N MET A 14 -32.72 -7.57 -15.62
CA MET A 14 -31.30 -7.92 -15.71
C MET A 14 -30.40 -6.70 -15.57
N LEU A 15 -30.74 -5.57 -16.20
CA LEU A 15 -30.02 -4.31 -16.06
C LEU A 15 -30.11 -3.75 -14.65
N ALA A 16 -31.28 -3.84 -14.01
CA ALA A 16 -31.46 -3.45 -12.61
C ALA A 16 -30.67 -4.36 -11.66
N MET A 17 -30.63 -5.67 -11.91
CA MET A 17 -29.85 -6.62 -11.11
C MET A 17 -28.34 -6.41 -11.28
N LEU A 18 -27.89 -6.11 -12.51
CA LEU A 18 -26.50 -5.71 -12.78
C LEU A 18 -26.15 -4.39 -12.09
N ALA A 19 -27.05 -3.40 -12.12
CA ALA A 19 -26.87 -2.14 -11.42
C ALA A 19 -26.78 -2.34 -9.89
N VAL A 20 -27.61 -3.21 -9.31
CA VAL A 20 -27.52 -3.57 -7.88
C VAL A 20 -26.19 -4.25 -7.56
N VAL A 21 -25.71 -5.17 -8.39
CA VAL A 21 -24.40 -5.83 -8.21
C VAL A 21 -23.23 -4.82 -8.32
N VAL A 22 -23.34 -3.84 -9.22
CA VAL A 22 -22.35 -2.75 -9.36
C VAL A 22 -22.40 -1.78 -8.17
N LEU A 23 -23.57 -1.56 -7.58
CA LEU A 23 -23.75 -0.68 -6.41
C LEU A 23 -23.37 -1.36 -5.09
N THR A 24 -23.41 -2.70 -5.00
CA THR A 24 -22.80 -3.46 -3.92
C THR A 24 -21.30 -3.62 -4.15
N GLY A 25 -20.58 -2.49 -4.21
CA GLY A 25 -19.12 -2.53 -4.15
C GLY A 25 -18.74 -3.24 -2.85
N CYS A 26 -18.14 -4.44 -2.95
CA CYS A 26 -17.65 -5.15 -1.78
C CYS A 26 -16.69 -4.21 -1.04
N ALA A 27 -17.12 -3.67 0.10
CA ALA A 27 -16.26 -2.86 0.95
C ALA A 27 -15.05 -3.73 1.33
N HIS A 28 -13.89 -3.42 0.77
CA HIS A 28 -12.66 -4.12 1.10
C HIS A 28 -12.09 -3.48 2.35
N THR A 29 -12.37 -4.09 3.49
CA THR A 29 -11.74 -3.72 4.76
C THR A 29 -10.60 -4.70 5.02
N PRO A 30 -9.33 -4.25 5.06
CA PRO A 30 -8.24 -5.10 5.45
C PRO A 30 -8.45 -5.62 6.87
N ARG A 31 -8.14 -6.90 7.09
CA ARG A 31 -8.21 -7.49 8.43
C ARG A 31 -7.18 -6.86 9.35
N ILE A 32 -7.45 -6.91 10.64
CA ILE A 32 -6.47 -6.60 11.67
C ILE A 32 -5.34 -7.65 11.63
N ALA A 33 -4.10 -7.18 11.74
CA ALA A 33 -2.93 -8.04 11.81
C ALA A 33 -2.93 -8.82 13.13
N ARG A 34 -2.48 -10.08 13.09
CA ARG A 34 -2.28 -10.85 14.32
C ARG A 34 -1.00 -10.35 15.02
N PRO A 35 -0.91 -10.42 16.35
CA PRO A 35 0.32 -10.06 17.07
C PRO A 35 1.56 -10.78 16.53
N ALA A 36 1.43 -12.06 16.15
CA ALA A 36 2.51 -12.83 15.55
C ALA A 36 2.93 -12.38 14.13
N GLU A 37 2.12 -11.58 13.42
CA GLU A 37 2.48 -10.99 12.12
C GLU A 37 3.27 -9.71 12.29
N VAL A 38 2.87 -8.88 13.27
CA VAL A 38 3.58 -7.68 13.67
C VAL A 38 4.96 -8.06 14.23
N HIS A 39 4.99 -8.98 15.19
CA HIS A 39 6.23 -9.45 15.80
C HIS A 39 7.21 -10.05 14.78
N ARG A 40 6.73 -10.74 13.74
CA ARG A 40 7.61 -11.25 12.67
C ARG A 40 8.26 -10.14 11.86
N LEU A 41 7.53 -9.05 11.59
CA LEU A 41 8.10 -7.90 10.91
C LEU A 41 9.09 -7.17 11.83
N GLN A 42 8.73 -6.95 13.09
CA GLN A 42 9.62 -6.38 14.11
C GLN A 42 10.96 -7.15 14.16
N GLN A 43 10.91 -8.48 14.30
CA GLN A 43 12.12 -9.31 14.35
C GLN A 43 12.92 -9.24 13.05
N ALA A 44 12.26 -9.16 11.89
CA ALA A 44 12.95 -8.97 10.61
C ALA A 44 13.67 -7.62 10.54
N LEU A 45 13.06 -6.55 11.04
CA LEU A 45 13.67 -5.22 11.12
C LEU A 45 14.85 -5.18 12.09
N VAL A 46 14.71 -5.76 13.29
CA VAL A 46 15.83 -5.91 14.25
C VAL A 46 16.99 -6.71 13.63
N SER A 47 16.67 -7.70 12.80
CA SER A 47 17.68 -8.54 12.15
C SER A 47 18.41 -7.85 10.98
N LEU A 48 18.05 -6.62 10.61
CA LEU A 48 18.74 -5.88 9.55
C LEU A 48 20.18 -5.56 9.93
N HIS A 49 20.43 -5.17 11.19
CA HIS A 49 21.76 -4.87 11.71
C HIS A 49 21.78 -4.92 13.25
N PRO A 50 22.91 -5.29 13.90
CA PRO A 50 23.01 -5.33 15.37
C PRO A 50 22.71 -4.00 16.09
N ASP A 51 22.87 -2.88 15.41
CA ASP A 51 22.64 -1.54 15.97
C ASP A 51 21.17 -1.07 15.86
N VAL A 52 20.28 -1.87 15.26
CA VAL A 52 18.86 -1.53 15.18
C VAL A 52 18.23 -1.52 16.57
N HIS A 53 17.62 -0.40 16.94
CA HIS A 53 16.89 -0.26 18.18
C HIS A 53 15.57 -1.05 18.10
N GLU A 54 15.35 -1.96 19.06
CA GLU A 54 14.14 -2.80 19.08
C GLU A 54 12.85 -1.96 19.20
N GLU A 55 12.90 -0.83 19.90
CA GLU A 55 11.77 0.10 20.03
C GLU A 55 11.42 0.80 18.71
N GLU A 56 12.41 1.10 17.86
CA GLU A 56 12.17 1.65 16.51
C GLU A 56 11.54 0.59 15.61
N ALA A 57 12.08 -0.63 15.64
CA ALA A 57 11.54 -1.76 14.89
C ALA A 57 10.09 -2.10 15.29
N ASP A 58 9.75 -2.02 16.58
CA ASP A 58 8.39 -2.23 17.06
C ASP A 58 7.43 -1.14 16.54
N ARG A 59 7.79 0.15 16.70
CA ARG A 59 6.97 1.27 16.20
C ARG A 59 6.72 1.17 14.69
N VAL A 60 7.77 0.92 13.90
CA VAL A 60 7.64 0.74 12.44
C VAL A 60 6.78 -0.48 12.11
N ALA A 61 6.97 -1.61 12.79
CA ALA A 61 6.20 -2.81 12.52
C ALA A 61 4.71 -2.65 12.82
N GLN A 62 4.36 -2.02 13.95
CA GLN A 62 2.96 -1.70 14.30
C GLN A 62 2.33 -0.79 13.25
N ALA A 63 2.98 0.35 12.97
CA ALA A 63 2.47 1.35 12.04
C ALA A 63 2.32 0.79 10.61
N ALA A 64 3.24 -0.08 10.17
CA ALA A 64 3.16 -0.73 8.86
C ALA A 64 1.93 -1.64 8.67
N TYR A 65 1.32 -2.13 9.75
CA TYR A 65 0.05 -2.87 9.65
C TYR A 65 -1.17 -1.99 9.94
N GLU A 66 -1.07 -1.04 10.87
CA GLU A 66 -2.20 -0.22 11.31
C GLU A 66 -2.56 0.87 10.30
N LEU A 67 -1.57 1.63 9.83
CA LEU A 67 -1.80 2.77 8.95
C LEU A 67 -2.37 2.33 7.60
N PRO A 68 -1.83 1.33 6.88
CA PRO A 68 -2.45 0.86 5.64
C PRO A 68 -3.90 0.41 5.77
N ARG A 69 -4.31 -0.10 6.93
CA ARG A 69 -5.71 -0.44 7.16
C ARG A 69 -6.58 0.82 7.23
N ALA A 70 -6.13 1.84 7.98
CA ALA A 70 -6.83 3.11 8.07
C ALA A 70 -6.89 3.83 6.71
N LEU A 71 -5.78 3.85 5.96
CA LEU A 71 -5.73 4.39 4.60
C LEU A 71 -6.69 3.66 3.66
N ALA A 72 -6.84 2.34 3.78
CA ALA A 72 -7.79 1.59 2.94
C ALA A 72 -9.24 2.05 3.14
N GLU A 73 -9.62 2.36 4.38
CA GLU A 73 -10.93 2.92 4.72
C GLU A 73 -11.07 4.35 4.17
N GLN A 74 -10.07 5.20 4.39
CA GLN A 74 -10.04 6.59 3.91
C GLN A 74 -10.13 6.69 2.39
N TYR A 75 -9.32 5.90 1.67
CA TYR A 75 -9.31 5.88 0.21
C TYR A 75 -10.51 5.15 -0.39
N ARG A 76 -11.35 4.51 0.43
CA ARG A 76 -12.49 3.68 0.00
C ARG A 76 -12.04 2.64 -1.03
N VAL A 77 -11.01 1.89 -0.67
CA VAL A 77 -10.32 0.95 -1.56
C VAL A 77 -11.27 -0.10 -2.10
N VAL A 78 -11.15 -0.36 -3.40
CA VAL A 78 -11.77 -1.51 -4.06
C VAL A 78 -10.69 -2.47 -4.55
N ARG A 79 -11.06 -3.74 -4.75
CA ARG A 79 -10.15 -4.74 -5.32
C ARG A 79 -10.65 -5.18 -6.70
N PRO A 80 -9.73 -5.55 -7.61
CA PRO A 80 -8.26 -5.58 -7.47
C PRO A 80 -7.60 -4.20 -7.51
N ALA A 81 -6.33 -4.10 -7.08
CA ALA A 81 -5.60 -2.83 -7.01
C ALA A 81 -5.56 -2.07 -8.35
N LEU A 82 -5.44 -2.77 -9.48
CA LEU A 82 -5.51 -2.16 -10.81
C LEU A 82 -6.87 -1.50 -11.10
N PHE A 83 -7.96 -2.06 -10.59
CA PHE A 83 -9.28 -1.45 -10.72
C PHE A 83 -9.40 -0.20 -9.83
N HIS A 84 -8.82 -0.23 -8.62
CA HIS A 84 -8.73 0.98 -7.80
C HIS A 84 -7.94 2.08 -8.49
N ASN A 85 -6.78 1.76 -9.09
CA ASN A 85 -5.99 2.71 -9.86
C ASN A 85 -6.80 3.34 -11.00
N PHE A 86 -7.59 2.54 -11.72
CA PHE A 86 -8.50 3.07 -12.75
C PHE A 86 -9.49 4.07 -12.16
N LEU A 87 -10.09 3.78 -11.00
CA LEU A 87 -11.02 4.71 -10.34
C LEU A 87 -10.34 6.00 -9.89
N VAL A 88 -9.08 5.95 -9.41
CA VAL A 88 -8.32 7.17 -9.06
C VAL A 88 -8.03 7.99 -10.31
N ASN A 89 -7.47 7.35 -11.35
CA ASN A 89 -7.11 8.03 -12.60
C ASN A 89 -8.30 8.62 -13.36
N THR A 90 -9.52 8.13 -13.10
CA THR A 90 -10.77 8.66 -13.69
C THR A 90 -11.52 9.61 -12.77
N GLY A 91 -10.98 9.91 -11.58
CA GLY A 91 -11.57 10.86 -10.62
C GLY A 91 -12.73 10.31 -9.79
N HIS A 92 -12.99 9.00 -9.82
CA HIS A 92 -13.98 8.33 -8.96
C HIS A 92 -13.46 8.01 -7.56
N ARG A 93 -12.14 8.09 -7.36
CA ARG A 93 -11.43 8.05 -6.08
C ARG A 93 -10.40 9.16 -6.07
N GLU A 94 -10.15 9.70 -4.89
CA GLU A 94 -9.19 10.81 -4.75
C GLU A 94 -7.76 10.30 -4.59
N ARG A 95 -7.57 9.10 -4.04
CA ARG A 95 -6.27 8.57 -3.60
C ARG A 95 -6.24 7.04 -3.58
N GLY A 96 -5.05 6.45 -3.54
CA GLY A 96 -4.77 5.03 -3.40
C GLY A 96 -3.96 4.40 -4.54
N LEU A 97 -3.28 5.20 -5.36
CA LEU A 97 -2.21 4.76 -6.25
C LEU A 97 -0.98 4.33 -5.43
N CYS A 98 -0.15 3.44 -5.99
CA CYS A 98 0.98 2.84 -5.27
C CYS A 98 1.91 3.86 -4.60
N TYR A 99 2.25 4.96 -5.28
CA TYR A 99 3.08 6.02 -4.70
C TYR A 99 2.37 6.76 -3.57
N GLU A 100 1.04 6.89 -3.58
CA GLU A 100 0.30 7.58 -2.53
C GLU A 100 0.27 6.77 -1.23
N TRP A 101 0.24 5.43 -1.33
CA TRP A 101 0.44 4.56 -0.17
C TRP A 101 1.84 4.73 0.41
N ALA A 102 2.86 4.76 -0.45
CA ALA A 102 4.25 4.92 -0.02
C ALA A 102 4.50 6.31 0.60
N GLU A 103 3.93 7.36 0.02
CA GLU A 103 3.98 8.74 0.50
C GLU A 103 3.33 8.88 1.89
N ASP A 104 2.10 8.39 2.07
CA ASP A 104 1.41 8.51 3.36
C ASP A 104 2.07 7.64 4.45
N MET A 105 2.62 6.48 4.09
CA MET A 105 3.42 5.68 5.03
C MET A 105 4.73 6.36 5.40
N LEU A 106 5.43 6.94 4.43
CA LEU A 106 6.67 7.69 4.66
C LEU A 106 6.41 8.86 5.60
N ALA A 107 5.39 9.67 5.32
CA ALA A 107 5.03 10.85 6.11
C ALA A 107 4.74 10.50 7.57
N GLU A 108 4.02 9.41 7.84
CA GLU A 108 3.78 8.94 9.21
C GLU A 108 5.10 8.48 9.88
N PHE A 109 5.90 7.67 9.18
CA PHE A 109 7.07 7.04 9.79
C PHE A 109 8.20 8.04 10.05
N GLU A 110 8.29 9.13 9.27
CA GLU A 110 9.22 10.24 9.53
C GLU A 110 8.96 10.90 10.90
N THR A 111 7.71 10.88 11.40
CA THR A 111 7.39 11.42 12.73
C THR A 111 8.00 10.61 13.88
N PHE A 112 8.50 9.39 13.62
CA PHE A 112 9.10 8.55 14.64
C PHE A 112 10.55 8.94 14.98
N GLU A 113 11.15 9.85 14.22
CA GLU A 113 12.51 10.36 14.40
C GLU A 113 13.54 9.24 14.56
N LEU A 114 13.50 8.26 13.64
CA LEU A 114 14.29 7.02 13.69
C LEU A 114 15.80 7.31 13.69
N GLN A 115 16.54 6.72 14.64
CA GLN A 115 17.98 6.88 14.79
C GLN A 115 18.77 5.70 14.27
N SER A 116 18.19 4.50 14.24
CA SER A 116 18.86 3.26 13.82
C SER A 116 18.33 2.69 12.50
N LEU A 117 17.13 3.09 12.10
CA LEU A 117 16.51 2.73 10.83
C LEU A 117 16.45 3.92 9.86
N GLU A 118 16.45 3.63 8.57
CA GLU A 118 16.30 4.61 7.48
C GLU A 118 15.14 4.21 6.57
N LEU A 119 14.40 5.23 6.14
CA LEU A 119 13.29 5.12 5.21
C LEU A 119 13.79 5.44 3.80
N ARG A 120 13.61 4.49 2.87
CA ARG A 120 14.09 4.59 1.49
C ARG A 120 12.94 4.44 0.51
N TRP A 121 12.93 5.24 -0.55
CA TRP A 121 11.92 5.11 -1.60
C TRP A 121 12.30 3.98 -2.56
N GLY A 122 11.41 3.01 -2.73
CA GLY A 122 11.58 1.89 -3.66
C GLY A 122 10.74 2.07 -4.91
N ILE A 123 11.37 1.96 -6.08
CA ILE A 123 10.71 1.98 -7.39
C ILE A 123 10.98 0.67 -8.10
N ALA A 124 9.95 0.06 -8.66
CA ALA A 124 10.09 -1.09 -9.54
C ALA A 124 9.57 -0.74 -10.93
N ARG A 125 10.37 -1.00 -11.96
CA ARG A 125 10.02 -0.74 -13.38
C ARG A 125 9.65 0.73 -13.63
N ALA A 126 10.52 1.63 -13.17
CA ALA A 126 10.38 3.07 -13.32
C ALA A 126 10.09 3.47 -14.78
N GLU A 127 9.27 4.50 -14.96
CA GLU A 127 8.91 5.09 -16.26
C GLU A 127 8.17 4.12 -17.20
N THR A 128 7.53 3.08 -16.65
CA THR A 128 6.70 2.14 -17.41
C THR A 128 5.26 2.13 -16.91
N SER A 129 4.33 1.61 -17.73
CA SER A 129 2.94 1.36 -17.31
C SER A 129 2.81 0.31 -16.19
N ARG A 130 3.92 -0.36 -15.82
CA ARG A 130 3.99 -1.34 -14.74
C ARG A 130 4.84 -0.84 -13.56
N GLU A 131 5.11 0.46 -13.53
CA GLU A 131 5.76 1.11 -12.42
C GLU A 131 5.02 0.82 -11.12
N HIS A 132 5.79 0.56 -10.07
CA HIS A 132 5.27 0.33 -8.75
C HIS A 132 6.19 0.99 -7.72
N ASN A 133 5.61 1.72 -6.78
CA ASN A 133 6.32 2.46 -5.75
C ASN A 133 5.97 1.87 -4.38
N SER A 134 6.92 1.85 -3.46
CA SER A 134 6.76 1.32 -2.10
C SER A 134 7.81 1.90 -1.17
N LEU A 135 7.56 1.83 0.13
CA LEU A 135 8.55 2.17 1.15
C LEU A 135 9.48 0.98 1.40
N VAL A 136 10.77 1.24 1.59
CA VAL A 136 11.78 0.26 2.02
C VAL A 136 12.40 0.74 3.32
N VAL A 137 12.61 -0.17 4.26
CA VAL A 137 13.29 0.13 5.52
C VAL A 137 14.65 -0.57 5.54
N THR A 138 15.71 0.18 5.81
CA THR A 138 17.07 -0.33 6.00
C THR A 138 17.55 0.00 7.43
N ALA A 139 18.58 -0.68 7.90
CA ALA A 139 19.38 -0.12 9.00
C ALA A 139 20.13 1.13 8.52
N ARG A 140 20.53 2.00 9.45
CA ARG A 140 21.26 3.23 9.12
C ARG A 140 22.58 2.90 8.41
N GLY A 141 22.80 3.52 7.24
CA GLY A 141 24.00 3.31 6.44
C GLY A 141 24.06 1.95 5.72
N GLN A 142 23.00 1.14 5.81
CA GLN A 142 22.89 -0.12 5.09
C GLN A 142 22.47 0.14 3.62
N PRO A 143 23.01 -0.60 2.63
CA PRO A 143 22.57 -0.52 1.24
C PRO A 143 21.08 -0.86 1.07
N PHE A 144 20.42 -0.22 0.10
CA PHE A 144 19.00 -0.42 -0.22
C PHE A 144 18.62 -1.89 -0.42
N GLU A 145 19.46 -2.66 -1.11
CA GLU A 145 19.20 -4.07 -1.45
C GLU A 145 19.20 -4.99 -0.24
N GLN A 146 19.66 -4.54 0.92
CA GLN A 146 19.58 -5.31 2.17
C GLN A 146 18.35 -4.96 3.00
N GLY A 147 17.55 -3.99 2.57
CA GLY A 147 16.34 -3.56 3.26
C GLY A 147 15.16 -4.51 3.12
N ILE A 148 14.07 -4.12 3.78
CA ILE A 148 12.77 -4.79 3.72
C ILE A 148 11.77 -3.84 3.05
N VAL A 149 11.13 -4.29 1.96
CA VAL A 149 10.05 -3.55 1.32
C VAL A 149 8.74 -3.72 2.10
N LEU A 150 7.99 -2.63 2.26
CA LEU A 150 6.70 -2.55 2.90
C LEU A 150 5.64 -2.11 1.88
N ASP A 151 4.91 -3.06 1.31
CA ASP A 151 3.95 -2.83 0.22
C ASP A 151 2.51 -3.04 0.67
N ALA A 152 1.85 -1.92 0.96
CA ALA A 152 0.44 -1.84 1.32
C ALA A 152 -0.51 -1.90 0.11
N TRP A 153 -0.06 -1.44 -1.06
CA TRP A 153 -0.91 -1.28 -2.24
C TRP A 153 -1.36 -2.63 -2.83
N ARG A 154 -0.45 -3.60 -2.92
CA ARG A 154 -0.70 -4.83 -3.70
C ARG A 154 -1.87 -5.69 -3.21
N ARG A 155 -2.27 -5.54 -1.95
CA ARG A 155 -3.45 -6.20 -1.36
C ARG A 155 -4.45 -5.20 -0.77
N GLY A 156 -4.39 -3.94 -1.21
CA GLY A 156 -5.34 -2.89 -0.84
C GLY A 156 -5.38 -2.65 0.66
N GLY A 157 -4.25 -2.38 1.29
CA GLY A 157 -4.13 -2.11 2.72
C GLY A 157 -3.80 -3.32 3.60
N TRP A 158 -3.76 -4.53 3.05
CA TRP A 158 -3.10 -5.65 3.74
C TRP A 158 -1.60 -5.62 3.41
N LEU A 159 -0.78 -5.24 4.39
CA LEU A 159 0.67 -5.21 4.25
C LEU A 159 1.23 -6.53 3.70
N VAL A 160 2.04 -6.40 2.67
CA VAL A 160 2.97 -7.44 2.21
C VAL A 160 4.38 -6.88 2.36
N TRP A 161 5.26 -7.66 2.97
CA TRP A 161 6.66 -7.29 3.13
C TRP A 161 7.57 -8.47 2.81
N ALA A 162 8.80 -8.16 2.39
CA ALA A 162 9.85 -9.12 2.11
C ALA A 162 11.20 -8.40 2.10
N PRO A 163 12.33 -9.10 2.31
CA PRO A 163 13.63 -8.57 1.92
C PRO A 163 13.62 -8.18 0.45
N VAL A 164 14.19 -7.04 0.10
CA VAL A 164 14.25 -6.51 -1.28
C VAL A 164 14.59 -7.57 -2.34
N PRO A 165 15.65 -8.39 -2.20
CA PRO A 165 16.05 -9.35 -3.22
C PRO A 165 15.14 -10.58 -3.31
N LEU A 166 14.27 -10.78 -2.31
CA LEU A 166 13.34 -11.91 -2.26
C LEU A 166 11.92 -11.52 -2.68
N ASP A 167 11.65 -10.24 -2.92
CA ASP A 167 10.36 -9.80 -3.42
C ASP A 167 10.23 -10.02 -4.94
N ARG A 168 8.99 -10.10 -5.42
CA ARG A 168 8.71 -10.37 -6.85
C ARG A 168 8.94 -9.17 -7.78
N TYR A 169 9.09 -7.97 -7.22
CA TYR A 169 9.33 -6.76 -7.99
C TYR A 169 10.83 -6.44 -8.01
N PRO A 170 11.38 -5.99 -9.14
CA PRO A 170 12.78 -5.59 -9.24
C PRO A 170 12.94 -4.19 -8.64
N TRP A 171 12.93 -4.11 -7.31
CA TRP A 171 13.08 -2.86 -6.59
C TRP A 171 14.47 -2.28 -6.79
N VAL A 172 14.51 -0.99 -7.10
CA VAL A 172 15.70 -0.15 -7.06
C VAL A 172 15.41 1.05 -6.18
N GLU A 173 16.45 1.65 -5.61
CA GLU A 173 16.32 2.89 -4.86
C GLU A 173 15.95 4.03 -5.81
N GLY A 174 14.91 4.78 -5.45
CA GLY A 174 14.51 6.00 -6.13
C GLY A 174 14.76 7.24 -5.26
N GLU A 175 14.59 8.41 -5.86
CA GLU A 175 14.52 9.65 -5.09
C GLU A 175 13.20 9.71 -4.32
N LEU A 176 13.25 10.15 -3.06
CA LEU A 176 12.05 10.34 -2.23
C LEU A 176 11.09 11.32 -2.94
N TYR A 177 9.81 10.94 -3.04
CA TYR A 177 8.78 11.77 -3.66
C TYR A 177 7.60 12.05 -2.70
N PRO A 178 7.22 13.33 -2.51
CA PRO A 178 7.97 14.52 -2.92
C PRO A 178 9.29 14.61 -2.15
N ALA A 179 10.33 15.17 -2.77
CA ALA A 179 11.59 15.42 -2.09
C ALA A 179 11.34 16.25 -0.82
N PRO A 180 12.03 15.99 0.30
CA PRO A 180 11.88 16.79 1.51
C PRO A 180 12.01 18.27 1.15
N VAL A 181 11.04 19.09 1.54
CA VAL A 181 11.18 20.54 1.43
C VAL A 181 12.36 20.91 2.31
N ALA A 182 13.48 21.32 1.68
CA ALA A 182 14.65 21.77 2.41
C ALA A 182 14.22 22.89 3.37
N VAL A 183 14.22 22.60 4.66
CA VAL A 183 14.02 23.63 5.69
C VAL A 183 15.29 24.46 5.69
N THR A 184 15.28 25.56 4.94
CA THR A 184 16.30 26.61 5.08
C THR A 184 16.26 27.11 6.52
N GLN A 185 17.35 26.86 7.26
CA GLN A 185 17.65 27.51 8.54
C GLN A 185 17.91 29.00 8.34
#